data_AF-A0A0F9EBL5-F1
#
_entry.id   AF-A0A0F9EBL5-F1
#
_cell.length_a   1.000
_cell.length_b   1.000
_cell.length_c   1.000
_cell.angle_alpha   90.00
_cell.angle_beta   90.00
_cell.angle_gamma   90.00
#
_symmetry.space_group_name_H-M   'P 1'
#
loop_
_entity.id
_entity.type
_entity.pdbx_description
1 polymer ?
#
loop_
_entity_poly.entity_id
_entity_poly.type
_entity_poly.pdbx_seq_one_letter_code
_entity_poly.pdbx_strand_id
1 'polypeptide(L)' 'MAALISADIKAFLSQPHVAALATVRPDGRPHVLPVWFDFDGSEFTVSTFRGTQK' A
#
# COMPACT_ATOMS: atom_id res chain seq x y z
N MET A 1 17.61 6.97 4.49
CA MET A 1 18.22 5.64 4.72
C MET A 1 17.12 4.62 4.57
N ALA A 2 17.10 3.83 3.50
CA ALA A 2 16.05 2.82 3.30
C ALA A 2 16.31 1.68 4.28
N ALA A 3 15.32 1.34 5.10
CA ALA A 3 15.41 0.17 5.98
C ALA A 3 15.42 -1.08 5.10
N LEU A 4 16.38 -1.97 5.32
CA LEU A 4 16.43 -3.26 4.65
C LEU A 4 15.23 -4.08 5.10
N ILE A 5 14.30 -4.38 4.19
CA ILE A 5 13.14 -5.24 4.49
C ILE A 5 13.64 -6.67 4.71
N SER A 6 13.32 -7.23 5.88
CA SER A 6 13.72 -8.60 6.26
C SER A 6 13.05 -9.66 5.39
N ALA A 7 13.62 -10.86 5.35
CA ALA A 7 13.06 -11.98 4.60
C ALA A 7 11.63 -12.34 5.06
N ASP A 8 11.38 -12.27 6.37
CA ASP A 8 10.05 -12.56 6.94
C ASP A 8 9.00 -11.55 6.48
N ILE A 9 9.35 -10.26 6.38
CA ILE A 9 8.43 -9.24 5.87
C ILE A 9 8.16 -9.46 4.38
N LYS A 10 9.19 -9.82 3.58
CA LYS A 10 8.97 -10.16 2.17
C LYS A 10 8.04 -11.36 2.00
N ALA A 11 8.22 -12.40 2.82
CA ALA A 11 7.37 -13.59 2.80
C ALA A 11 5.91 -13.22 3.16
N PHE A 12 5.71 -12.36 4.16
CA PHE A 12 4.38 -11.85 4.51
C PHE A 12 3.76 -11.05 3.35
N LEU A 13 4.50 -10.09 2.78
CA LEU A 13 4.00 -9.23 1.70
C LEU A 13 3.73 -10.00 0.38
N SER A 14 4.32 -11.18 0.20
CA SER A 14 4.09 -12.04 -0.96
C SER A 14 2.78 -12.84 -0.91
N GLN A 15 2.10 -12.86 0.23
CA GLN A 15 0.81 -13.53 0.41
C GLN A 15 -0.35 -12.61 0.00
N PRO A 16 -1.53 -13.15 -0.34
CA PRO A 16 -2.69 -12.37 -0.78
C PRO A 16 -3.37 -11.64 0.38
N HIS A 17 -2.71 -10.60 0.90
CA HIS A 17 -3.23 -9.71 1.92
C HIS A 17 -3.85 -8.46 1.31
N VAL A 18 -4.82 -7.90 2.04
CA VAL A 18 -5.39 -6.58 1.73
C VAL A 18 -4.69 -5.54 2.60
N ALA A 19 -4.25 -4.44 2.00
CA ALA A 19 -3.66 -3.32 2.71
C ALA A 19 -4.71 -2.25 3.02
N ALA A 20 -4.55 -1.57 4.15
CA ALA A 20 -5.28 -0.33 4.45
C ALA A 20 -4.47 0.85 3.90
N LEU A 21 -4.88 1.38 2.73
CA LEU A 21 -4.26 2.56 2.14
C LEU A 21 -4.86 3.82 2.75
N ALA A 22 -4.03 4.62 3.39
CA ALA A 22 -4.41 5.91 3.96
C ALA A 22 -3.83 7.06 3.14
N THR A 23 -4.67 8.02 2.76
CA THR A 23 -4.24 9.31 2.20
C THR A 23 -4.73 10.45 3.07
N VAL A 24 -4.18 11.65 2.84
CA VAL A 24 -4.60 12.87 3.50
C VAL A 24 -5.45 13.68 2.52
N ARG A 25 -6.70 13.96 2.91
CA ARG A 25 -7.59 14.84 2.14
C ARG A 25 -7.13 16.30 2.21
N PRO A 26 -7.59 17.17 1.30
CA PRO A 26 -7.29 18.61 1.37
C PRO A 26 -7.71 19.29 2.68
N ASP A 27 -8.72 18.74 3.38
CA ASP A 27 -9.18 19.22 4.70
C ASP A 27 -8.36 18.65 5.87
N GLY A 28 -7.29 17.91 5.60
CA GLY A 28 -6.40 17.30 6.59
C GLY A 28 -6.91 15.99 7.20
N ARG A 29 -8.12 15.53 6.84
CA ARG A 29 -8.66 14.28 7.39
C ARG A 29 -8.08 13.06 6.69
N PRO A 30 -7.83 11.95 7.41
CA PRO A 30 -7.41 10.71 6.77
C PRO A 30 -8.57 10.10 5.97
N HIS A 31 -8.25 9.61 4.77
CA HIS A 31 -9.13 8.75 3.99
C HIS A 31 -8.48 7.38 3.89
N VAL A 32 -9.18 6.35 4.37
CA VAL A 32 -8.62 5.00 4.49
C VAL A 32 -9.51 4.02 3.76
N LEU A 33 -8.93 3.22 2.87
CA LEU A 33 -9.64 2.21 2.09
C LEU A 33 -8.84 0.90 2.00
N PRO A 34 -9.53 -0.25 1.95
CA PRO A 34 -8.89 -1.52 1.66
C PRO A 34 -8.48 -1.59 0.18
N VAL A 35 -7.26 -2.03 -0.10
CA VAL A 35 -6.74 -2.22 -1.47
C VAL A 35 -5.98 -3.54 -1.61
N TRP A 36 -6.07 -4.13 -2.80
CA TRP A 36 -5.12 -5.14 -3.25
C TRP A 36 -3.82 -4.45 -3.66
N PHE A 37 -2.70 -5.09 -3.38
CA PHE A 37 -1.37 -4.59 -3.73
C PHE A 37 -0.49 -5.72 -4.27
N ASP A 38 0.56 -5.33 -4.98
CA ASP A 38 1.71 -6.15 -5.28
C ASP A 38 2.97 -5.50 -4.71
N PHE A 39 3.95 -6.30 -4.29
CA PHE A 39 5.20 -5.80 -3.71
C PHE A 39 6.41 -6.53 -4.32
N ASP A 40 7.28 -5.79 -5.01
CA ASP A 40 8.41 -6.36 -5.76
C ASP A 40 9.71 -6.48 -4.94
N GLY A 41 9.69 -6.10 -3.66
CA GLY A 41 10.87 -6.01 -2.81
C GLY A 41 11.36 -4.59 -2.59
N SER A 42 10.86 -3.62 -3.36
CA SER A 42 11.23 -2.20 -3.28
C SER A 42 10.02 -1.26 -3.33
N GLU A 43 9.00 -1.56 -4.12
CA GLU A 43 7.84 -0.69 -4.35
C GLU A 43 6.51 -1.44 -4.21
N PHE A 44 5.47 -0.70 -3.81
CA PHE A 44 4.10 -1.17 -3.76
C PHE A 44 3.33 -0.70 -4.98
N THR A 45 2.74 -1.63 -5.72
CA THR A 45 1.86 -1.32 -6.85
C THR A 45 0.41 -1.54 -6.45
N VAL A 46 -0.43 -0.53 -6.66
CA VAL A 46 -1.89 -0.59 -6.42
C VAL A 46 -2.62 -0.13 -7.68
N SER A 47 -3.51 -0.98 -8.20
CA SER A 47 -4.35 -0.63 -9.35
C SER A 47 -5.60 0.13 -8.91
N THR A 48 -5.94 1.20 -9.65
CA THR A 48 -7.17 1.97 -9.43
C THR A 48 -7.76 2.50 -10.72
N PHE A 49 -9.08 2.72 -10.72
CA PHE A 49 -9.74 3.59 -11.69
C PHE A 49 -9.20 5.03 -11.62
N ARG A 50 -9.09 5.63 -12.81
CA ARG A 50 -8.77 7.05 -12.97
C ARG A 50 -9.95 7.89 -12.48
N GLY A 51 -9.68 8.90 -11.64
CA GLY A 51 -10.69 9.82 -11.09
C GLY A 51 -11.24 9.45 -9.71
N THR A 52 -10.90 8.28 -9.17
CA THR A 52 -11.24 7.93 -7.78
C THR A 52 -10.31 8.66 -6.81
N GLN A 53 -10.87 9.33 -5.81
CA GLN A 53 -10.08 9.83 -4.69
C GLN A 53 -9.59 8.63 -3.86
N LYS A 54 -8.28 8.50 -3.74
CA LYS A 54 -7.65 7.60 -2.78
C LYS A 54 -7.44 8.34 -1.51
#